data_AF-A0A5E6N3V1-F1
#
_entry.id   AF-A0A5E6N3V1-F1
#
_cell.length_a   1.000
_cell.length_b   1.000
_cell.length_c   1.000
_cell.angle_alpha   90.00
_cell.angle_beta   90.00
_cell.angle_gamma   90.00
#
_symmetry.space_group_name_H-M   'P 1'
#
loop_
_entity.id
_entity.type
_entity.pdbx_description
1 polymer ?
#
loop_
_entity_poly.entity_id
_entity_poly.type
_entity_poly.pdbx_seq_one_letter_code
_entity_poly.pdbx_strand_id
1 'polypeptide(L)'
;MTGLVPETDTIIEIATIVTDKDLNILAEGPALAIYQSDEILAGMDEWNTEHHTNSGLVQRIKDSNVSIKQAEKQTIDFLQAYVNPSASPMCGNTICQDRRFLYNYMPS
;
A
#
# COMPACT_ATOMS: atom_id res chain seq x y z
N MET A 1 -4.22 2.31 -5.17
CA MET A 1 -5.56 2.31 -4.51
C MET A 1 -6.61 2.17 -5.61
N THR A 2 -7.87 1.85 -5.27
CA THR A 2 -8.98 1.84 -6.26
C THR A 2 -9.40 3.23 -6.72
N GLY A 3 -9.08 4.26 -5.93
CA GLY A 3 -9.38 5.66 -6.21
C GLY A 3 -8.74 6.60 -5.17
N LEU A 4 -9.35 7.77 -4.95
CA LEU A 4 -8.77 8.89 -4.16
C LEU A 4 -9.52 9.19 -2.85
N VAL A 5 -10.65 8.54 -2.59
CA VAL A 5 -11.54 8.85 -1.47
C VAL A 5 -11.50 7.70 -0.46
N PRO A 6 -10.81 7.85 0.69
CA PRO A 6 -10.63 6.77 1.66
C PRO A 6 -11.91 6.19 2.26
N GLU A 7 -13.05 6.86 2.12
CA GLU A 7 -14.35 6.39 2.59
C GLU A 7 -15.01 5.38 1.64
N THR A 8 -14.66 5.42 0.35
CA THR A 8 -15.25 4.56 -0.70
C THR A 8 -14.21 3.67 -1.39
N ASP A 9 -12.97 4.11 -1.42
CA ASP A 9 -11.85 3.45 -2.09
C ASP A 9 -10.99 2.67 -1.11
N THR A 10 -10.32 1.64 -1.60
CA THR A 10 -9.49 0.75 -0.79
C THR A 10 -8.05 0.67 -1.26
N ILE A 11 -7.18 0.15 -0.38
CA ILE A 11 -5.78 -0.15 -0.66
C ILE A 11 -5.71 -1.47 -1.42
N ILE A 12 -4.97 -1.47 -2.53
CA ILE A 12 -4.82 -2.63 -3.43
C ILE A 12 -3.36 -3.09 -3.59
N GLU A 13 -2.41 -2.24 -3.22
CA GLU A 13 -0.99 -2.56 -3.18
C GLU A 13 -0.32 -1.69 -2.11
N ILE A 14 0.70 -2.24 -1.45
CA ILE A 14 1.58 -1.52 -0.56
C ILE A 14 3.02 -2.02 -0.74
N ALA A 15 3.97 -1.09 -0.76
CA ALA A 15 5.40 -1.38 -0.78
C ALA A 15 6.10 -0.41 0.18
N THR A 16 7.25 -0.81 0.70
CA THR A 16 7.99 0.00 1.68
C THR A 16 9.49 -0.13 1.44
N ILE A 17 10.21 0.97 1.58
CA ILE A 17 11.68 1.02 1.47
C ILE A 17 12.20 1.82 2.65
N VAL A 18 13.30 1.37 3.23
CA VAL A 18 14.03 2.09 4.28
C VAL A 18 15.30 2.66 3.69
N THR A 19 15.53 3.95 3.90
CA THR A 19 16.75 4.64 3.47
C THR A 19 17.45 5.28 4.66
N ASP A 20 18.73 5.62 4.49
CA ASP A 20 19.38 6.59 5.34
C ASP A 20 19.00 8.03 4.96
N LYS A 21 19.59 9.01 5.67
CA LYS A 21 19.37 10.45 5.44
C LYS A 21 19.87 10.95 4.07
N ASP A 22 20.78 10.21 3.43
CA ASP A 22 21.41 10.55 2.16
C ASP A 22 20.71 9.80 1.00
N LEU A 23 19.56 9.18 1.28
CA LEU A 23 18.72 8.42 0.35
C LEU A 23 19.35 7.13 -0.17
N ASN A 24 20.36 6.59 0.54
CA ASN A 24 20.86 5.26 0.22
C ASN A 24 19.88 4.20 0.75
N ILE A 25 19.55 3.24 -0.10
CA ILE A 25 18.63 2.14 0.25
C ILE A 25 19.33 1.23 1.26
N LEU A 26 18.74 1.09 2.44
CA LEU A 26 19.19 0.18 3.49
C LEU A 26 18.48 -1.16 3.40
N ALA A 27 17.19 -1.14 3.08
CA ALA A 27 16.38 -2.33 2.91
C ALA A 27 15.14 -2.08 2.05
N GLU A 28 14.74 -3.10 1.30
CA GLU A 28 13.46 -3.14 0.59
C GLU A 28 12.51 -4.06 1.34
N GLY A 29 11.33 -3.54 1.67
CA GLY A 29 10.26 -4.27 2.31
C GLY A 29 9.44 -5.07 1.30
N PRO A 30 8.42 -5.79 1.78
CA PRO A 30 7.58 -6.58 0.89
C PRO A 30 6.73 -5.67 -0.02
N ALA A 31 6.62 -6.03 -1.29
CA ALA A 31 5.70 -5.43 -2.25
C ALA A 31 4.44 -6.31 -2.36
N LEU A 32 3.41 -5.94 -1.60
CA LEU A 32 2.22 -6.75 -1.38
C LEU A 32 1.04 -6.24 -2.21
N ALA A 33 0.55 -7.07 -3.13
CA ALA A 33 -0.79 -6.88 -3.69
C ALA A 33 -1.83 -7.34 -2.66
N ILE A 34 -2.82 -6.50 -2.38
CA ILE A 34 -3.84 -6.76 -1.38
C ILE A 34 -5.10 -7.25 -2.09
N TYR A 35 -5.59 -8.41 -1.68
CA TYR A 35 -6.80 -9.01 -2.23
C TYR A 35 -8.01 -8.07 -2.06
N GLN A 36 -8.77 -7.92 -3.14
CA GLN A 36 -10.07 -7.26 -3.16
C GLN A 36 -11.04 -8.09 -4.01
N SER A 37 -12.34 -8.01 -3.69
CA SER A 37 -13.36 -8.69 -4.48
C SER A 37 -13.49 -8.09 -5.88
N ASP A 38 -13.97 -8.89 -6.84
CA ASP A 38 -14.27 -8.42 -8.19
C ASP A 38 -15.27 -7.25 -8.20
N GLU A 39 -16.19 -7.19 -7.23
CA GLU A 39 -17.15 -6.09 -7.07
C GLU A 39 -16.47 -4.76 -6.76
N ILE A 40 -15.47 -4.78 -5.88
CA ILE A 40 -14.67 -3.59 -5.53
C ILE A 40 -13.84 -3.15 -6.74
N LEU A 41 -13.23 -4.10 -7.43
CA LEU A 41 -12.43 -3.81 -8.63
C LEU A 41 -13.28 -3.26 -9.77
N ALA A 42 -14.51 -3.77 -9.94
CA ALA A 42 -15.46 -3.26 -10.92
C ALA A 42 -16.00 -1.86 -10.58
N GLY A 43 -15.86 -1.42 -9.32
CA GLY A 43 -16.22 -0.07 -8.88
C GLY A 43 -15.17 1.00 -9.19
N MET A 44 -14.00 0.62 -9.73
CA MET A 44 -12.96 1.58 -10.13
C MET A 44 -13.42 2.43 -11.33
N ASP A 45 -12.93 3.66 -11.40
CA ASP A 45 -13.12 4.48 -12.59
C ASP A 45 -12.34 3.93 -13.81
N GLU A 46 -12.61 4.49 -14.99
CA GLU A 46 -12.00 4.05 -16.24
C GLU A 46 -10.47 4.16 -16.22
N TRP A 47 -9.94 5.25 -15.65
CA TRP A 47 -8.51 5.50 -15.59
C TRP A 47 -7.78 4.47 -14.71
N ASN A 48 -8.31 4.20 -13.50
CA ASN A 48 -7.76 3.20 -12.59
C ASN A 48 -7.86 1.80 -13.19
N THR A 49 -8.99 1.48 -13.82
CA THR A 49 -9.20 0.18 -14.46
C THR A 49 -8.18 -0.06 -15.57
N GLU A 50 -7.99 0.88 -16.48
CA GLU A 50 -7.02 0.76 -17.57
C GLU A 50 -5.59 0.70 -17.03
N HIS A 51 -5.21 1.62 -16.13
CA HIS A 51 -3.85 1.73 -15.62
C HIS A 51 -3.42 0.49 -14.83
N HIS A 52 -4.27 0.01 -13.91
CA HIS A 52 -3.98 -1.17 -13.08
C HIS A 52 -4.06 -2.48 -13.86
N THR A 53 -4.84 -2.53 -14.94
CA THR A 53 -4.86 -3.69 -15.84
C THR A 53 -3.58 -3.75 -16.67
N ASN A 54 -3.16 -2.62 -17.25
CA ASN A 54 -1.95 -2.53 -18.07
C ASN A 54 -0.67 -2.79 -17.26
N SER A 55 -0.64 -2.44 -15.97
CA SER A 55 0.46 -2.77 -15.07
C SER A 55 0.49 -4.22 -14.59
N GLY A 56 -0.56 -5.01 -14.89
CA GLY A 56 -0.74 -6.37 -14.38
C GLY A 56 -1.15 -6.44 -12.91
N LEU A 57 -1.42 -5.30 -12.27
CA LEU A 57 -1.78 -5.24 -10.85
C LEU A 57 -3.13 -5.89 -10.58
N VAL A 58 -4.13 -5.71 -11.47
CA VAL A 58 -5.44 -6.36 -11.32
C VAL A 58 -5.31 -7.87 -11.20
N GLN A 59 -4.47 -8.48 -12.02
CA GLN A 59 -4.23 -9.93 -11.96
C GLN A 59 -3.53 -10.32 -10.65
N ARG A 60 -2.51 -9.57 -10.23
CA ARG A 60 -1.82 -9.79 -8.94
C ARG A 60 -2.76 -9.68 -7.74
N ILE A 61 -3.74 -8.78 -7.79
CA ILE A 61 -4.76 -8.64 -6.74
C ILE A 61 -5.65 -9.88 -6.70
N LYS A 62 -6.13 -10.35 -7.86
CA LYS A 62 -6.98 -11.55 -7.96
C LYS A 62 -6.27 -12.82 -7.49
N ASP A 63 -4.97 -12.92 -7.76
CA ASP A 63 -4.14 -14.06 -7.35
C ASP A 63 -3.64 -13.93 -5.90
N SER A 64 -3.81 -12.76 -5.27
CA SER A 64 -3.36 -12.52 -3.91
C SER A 64 -4.29 -13.16 -2.88
N ASN A 65 -3.69 -13.67 -1.80
CA ASN A 65 -4.38 -14.10 -0.59
C ASN A 65 -4.07 -13.19 0.61
N VAL A 66 -3.49 -12.02 0.36
CA VAL A 66 -3.08 -11.08 1.42
C VAL A 66 -4.22 -10.10 1.70
N SER A 67 -4.76 -10.16 2.92
CA SER A 67 -5.71 -9.16 3.43
C SER A 67 -4.99 -7.87 3.87
N ILE A 68 -5.75 -6.77 3.98
CA ILE A 68 -5.23 -5.48 4.48
C ILE A 68 -4.51 -5.65 5.82
N LYS A 69 -5.09 -6.40 6.78
CA LYS A 69 -4.49 -6.63 8.10
C LYS A 69 -3.20 -7.44 8.03
N GLN A 70 -3.11 -8.40 7.12
CA GLN A 70 -1.86 -9.15 6.91
C GLN A 70 -0.79 -8.28 6.27
N ALA A 71 -1.17 -7.37 5.37
CA ALA A 71 -0.26 -6.41 4.77
C ALA A 71 0.25 -5.40 5.81
N GLU A 72 -0.64 -4.83 6.63
CA GLU A 72 -0.32 -3.96 7.76
C GLU A 72 0.72 -4.63 8.68
N LYS A 73 0.42 -5.85 9.14
CA LYS A 73 1.32 -6.60 10.01
C LYS A 73 2.69 -6.83 9.38
N GLN A 74 2.74 -7.31 8.14
CA GLN A 74 4.02 -7.57 7.46
C GLN A 74 4.85 -6.31 7.28
N THR A 75 4.21 -5.18 6.97
CA THR A 75 4.87 -3.89 6.84
C THR A 75 5.42 -3.40 8.18
N ILE A 76 4.63 -3.51 9.27
CA ILE A 76 5.07 -3.13 10.62
C ILE A 76 6.22 -4.04 11.10
N ASP A 77 6.08 -5.35 10.95
CA ASP A 77 7.10 -6.34 11.34
C ASP A 77 8.42 -6.05 10.61
N PHE A 78 8.37 -5.68 9.33
CA PHE A 78 9.54 -5.24 8.57
C PHE A 78 10.14 -3.95 9.13
N LEU A 79 9.32 -2.90 9.34
CA LEU A 79 9.79 -1.59 9.80
C LEU A 79 10.40 -1.64 11.22
N GLN A 80 9.86 -2.47 12.12
CA GLN A 80 10.35 -2.62 13.49
C GLN A 80 11.82 -3.06 13.57
N ALA A 81 12.34 -3.73 12.54
CA ALA A 81 13.75 -4.13 12.48
C ALA A 81 14.70 -2.95 12.18
N TYR A 82 14.19 -1.83 11.65
CA TYR A 82 15.01 -0.73 11.15
C TYR A 82 14.77 0.60 11.86
N VAL A 83 13.58 0.84 12.40
CA VAL A 83 13.22 2.12 12.99
C VAL A 83 12.50 1.96 14.33
N ASN A 84 12.89 2.78 15.30
CA ASN A 84 12.16 2.88 16.57
C ASN A 84 10.79 3.54 16.34
N PRO A 85 9.77 3.19 17.15
CA PRO A 85 8.47 3.84 17.07
C PRO A 85 8.57 5.36 17.08
N SER A 86 7.88 6.03 16.17
CA SER A 86 7.81 7.50 16.03
C SER A 86 9.14 8.21 15.74
N ALA A 87 10.21 7.49 15.37
CA ALA A 87 11.52 8.11 15.11
C ALA A 87 11.69 8.64 13.68
N SER A 88 11.02 8.05 12.69
CA SER A 88 11.09 8.49 11.29
C SER A 88 9.77 9.11 10.82
N PRO A 89 9.81 10.19 10.01
CA PRO A 89 8.64 10.64 9.27
C PRO A 89 8.26 9.61 8.19
N MET A 90 7.03 9.72 7.71
CA MET A 90 6.57 9.03 6.50
C MET A 90 7.01 9.83 5.28
N CYS A 91 7.66 9.16 4.33
CA CYS A 91 8.26 9.79 3.16
C CYS A 91 7.65 9.23 1.87
N GLY A 92 7.43 10.09 0.88
CA GLY A 92 6.95 9.69 -0.44
C GLY A 92 6.42 10.89 -1.22
N ASN A 93 6.12 10.68 -2.51
CA ASN A 93 5.53 11.72 -3.34
C ASN A 93 4.03 11.84 -3.05
N THR A 94 3.56 13.04 -2.72
CA THR A 94 2.16 13.27 -2.32
C THR A 94 1.70 12.37 -1.15
N ILE A 95 2.63 12.05 -0.25
CA ILE A 95 2.46 11.03 0.82
C ILE A 95 1.30 11.31 1.78
N CYS A 96 0.83 12.56 1.87
CA CYS A 96 -0.37 12.90 2.64
C CYS A 96 -1.60 12.11 2.17
N GLN A 97 -1.69 11.78 0.89
CA GLN A 97 -2.79 11.00 0.34
C GLN A 97 -2.72 9.55 0.84
N ASP A 98 -1.55 8.90 0.76
CA ASP A 98 -1.34 7.56 1.29
C ASP A 98 -1.60 7.50 2.79
N ARG A 99 -1.13 8.51 3.54
CA ARG A 99 -1.35 8.60 4.98
C ARG A 99 -2.83 8.59 5.36
N ARG A 100 -3.72 9.18 4.55
CA ARG A 100 -5.17 9.15 4.81
C ARG A 100 -5.74 7.75 4.71
N PHE A 101 -5.29 6.96 3.73
CA PHE A 101 -5.68 5.56 3.60
C PHE A 101 -5.11 4.71 4.74
N LEU A 102 -3.83 4.88 5.06
CA LEU A 102 -3.20 4.14 6.16
C LEU A 102 -3.90 4.42 7.49
N TYR A 103 -4.24 5.68 7.77
CA TYR A 103 -4.98 6.02 8.99
C TYR A 103 -6.34 5.30 9.10
N ASN A 104 -7.04 5.10 7.98
CA ASN A 104 -8.35 4.44 7.97
C ASN A 104 -8.25 2.90 7.96
N TYR A 105 -7.29 2.35 7.22
CA TYR A 105 -7.23 0.91 6.90
C TYR A 105 -6.12 0.15 7.64
N MET A 106 -5.09 0.85 8.12
CA MET A 106 -3.90 0.30 8.79
C MET A 106 -3.49 1.14 10.01
N PRO A 107 -4.34 1.26 11.06
CA PRO A 107 -4.12 2.20 12.17
C PRO A 107 -3.18 1.71 13.28
N SER A 108 -2.68 0.47 13.22
CA SER A 108 -2.02 -0.21 14.35
C SER A 108 -0.57 0.19 14.58
#